data_AF-A0A9J7L7C0-F1
#
_entry.id   AF-A0A9J7L7C0-F1
#
_cell.length_a   1.000
_cell.length_b   1.000
_cell.length_c   1.000
_cell.angle_alpha   90.00
_cell.angle_beta   90.00
_cell.angle_gamma   90.00
#
_symmetry.space_group_name_H-M   'P 1'
#
loop_
_entity.id
_entity.type
_entity.pdbx_description
1 polymer ?
#
loop_
_entity_poly.entity_id
_entity_poly.type
_entity_poly.pdbx_seq_one_letter_code
_entity_poly.pdbx_strand_id
1 'polypeptide(L)'
;MRDLVQVIPREGQLETNVTVSPKNCENGTIQQLEHVLLTVNITFPRRGHLRIAITTPENTTSVIVPGRPTDEEPDLAWTFMTIHHWGERTEGTWLLHVENTHPHLNNAGVLHDWELKFHGTIDTAVQDGEVDSSIGPVCCDFFVRDSAAITHSTTLTLINLVLVLLFHNTQ
;
A
#
# COMPACT_ATOMS: atom_id res chain seq x y z
N MET A 1 -14.53 0.50 -16.94
CA MET A 1 -13.09 0.72 -16.69
C MET A 1 -12.61 -0.54 -16.00
N ARG A 2 -11.67 -1.30 -16.58
CA ARG A 2 -11.24 -2.58 -15.99
C ARG A 2 -10.26 -2.27 -14.87
N ASP A 3 -10.56 -2.74 -13.66
CA ASP A 3 -9.59 -2.79 -12.57
C ASP A 3 -8.33 -3.50 -13.09
N LEU A 4 -7.16 -2.94 -12.83
CA LEU A 4 -5.89 -3.53 -13.24
C LEU A 4 -5.63 -4.74 -12.32
N VAL A 5 -6.08 -5.92 -12.74
CA VAL A 5 -5.86 -7.17 -12.01
C VAL A 5 -4.36 -7.48 -12.01
N GLN A 6 -3.75 -7.52 -10.82
CA GLN A 6 -2.34 -7.85 -10.67
C GLN A 6 -2.17 -9.36 -10.55
N VAL A 7 -1.74 -10.00 -11.63
CA VAL A 7 -1.54 -11.44 -11.70
C VAL A 7 -0.16 -11.80 -11.15
N ILE A 8 -0.14 -12.71 -10.16
CA ILE A 8 1.10 -13.32 -9.67
C ILE A 8 1.54 -14.36 -10.71
N PRO A 9 2.73 -14.19 -11.34
CA PRO A 9 3.16 -15.07 -12.40
C PRO A 9 3.47 -16.47 -11.86
N ARG A 10 3.41 -17.46 -12.75
CA ARG A 10 3.74 -18.85 -12.42
C ARG A 10 5.21 -19.04 -12.08
N GLU A 11 6.07 -18.29 -12.75
CA GLU A 11 7.53 -18.27 -12.61
C GLU A 11 8.01 -16.81 -12.51
N GLY A 12 9.05 -16.58 -11.71
CA GLY A 12 9.51 -15.23 -11.37
C GLY A 12 8.68 -14.58 -10.26
N GLN A 13 8.67 -13.25 -10.25
CA GLN A 13 7.97 -12.45 -9.24
C GLN A 13 7.08 -11.40 -9.89
N LEU A 14 5.92 -11.17 -9.28
CA LEU A 14 5.17 -9.93 -9.46
C LEU A 14 5.91 -8.82 -8.72
N GLU A 15 6.11 -7.69 -9.40
CA GLU A 15 6.63 -6.46 -8.81
C GLU A 15 5.62 -5.34 -9.04
N THR A 16 5.18 -4.71 -7.95
CA THR A 16 4.34 -3.51 -7.97
C THR A 16 4.91 -2.50 -6.98
N ASN A 17 4.48 -1.25 -7.06
CA ASN A 17 5.06 -0.18 -6.27
C ASN A 17 4.04 0.84 -5.77
N VAL A 18 4.44 1.53 -4.71
CA VAL A 18 3.81 2.77 -4.26
C VAL A 18 4.87 3.86 -4.16
N THR A 19 4.47 5.09 -4.45
CA THR A 19 5.35 6.26 -4.28
C THR A 19 4.88 7.10 -3.11
N VAL A 20 5.79 7.33 -2.18
CA VAL A 20 5.57 8.09 -0.95
C VAL A 20 6.04 9.52 -1.18
N SER A 21 5.11 10.48 -1.03
CA SER A 21 5.42 11.91 -1.14
C SER A 21 6.15 12.43 0.11
N PRO A 22 6.80 13.60 0.07
CA PRO A 22 7.43 14.18 1.26
C PRO A 22 6.44 14.57 2.37
N LYS A 23 5.34 15.27 2.03
CA LYS A 23 4.38 15.79 3.01
C LYS A 23 3.24 14.81 3.30
N ASN A 24 3.48 13.83 4.16
CA ASN A 24 2.46 12.84 4.52
C ASN A 24 1.94 12.96 5.97
N CYS A 25 2.50 13.87 6.76
CA CYS A 25 2.02 14.22 8.10
C CYS A 25 1.57 15.69 8.12
N GLU A 26 0.61 16.04 8.98
CA GLU A 26 0.12 17.43 9.11
C GLU A 26 1.25 18.43 9.38
N ASN A 27 2.24 18.02 10.18
CA ASN A 27 3.31 18.88 10.67
C ASN A 27 4.69 18.57 10.07
N GLY A 28 4.78 17.75 9.01
CA GLY A 28 6.07 17.47 8.38
C GLY A 28 6.18 16.08 7.73
N THR A 29 7.39 15.53 7.79
CA THR A 29 7.77 14.25 7.21
C THR A 29 8.45 13.41 8.28
N ILE A 30 8.25 12.09 8.27
CA ILE A 30 8.87 11.18 9.25
C ILE A 30 10.39 11.27 9.11
N GLN A 31 11.05 11.66 10.20
CA GLN A 31 12.52 11.76 10.30
C GLN A 31 13.13 10.48 10.86
N GLN A 32 12.40 9.78 11.73
CA GLN A 32 12.79 8.48 12.27
C GLN A 32 11.67 7.48 11.96
N LEU A 33 11.84 6.68 10.90
CA LEU A 33 10.96 5.55 10.63
C LEU A 33 11.17 4.49 11.71
N GLU A 34 10.08 3.90 12.21
CA GLU A 34 10.16 2.89 13.28
C GLU A 34 9.52 1.58 12.84
N HIS A 35 8.25 1.64 12.40
CA HIS A 35 7.53 0.46 11.94
C HIS A 35 6.98 0.67 10.53
N VAL A 36 7.10 -0.37 9.71
CA VAL A 36 6.40 -0.48 8.44
C VAL A 36 5.44 -1.65 8.52
N LEU A 37 4.15 -1.38 8.31
CA LEU A 37 3.12 -2.40 8.25
C LEU A 37 2.71 -2.60 6.79
N LEU A 38 2.66 -3.86 6.36
CA LEU A 38 2.24 -4.27 5.03
C LEU A 38 0.90 -5.01 5.15
N THR A 39 -0.19 -4.41 4.66
CA THR A 39 -1.45 -5.13 4.45
C THR A 39 -1.49 -5.65 3.03
N VAL A 40 -1.83 -6.92 2.85
CA VAL A 40 -2.04 -7.55 1.55
C VAL A 40 -3.38 -8.27 1.51
N ASN A 41 -3.96 -8.32 0.31
CA ASN A 41 -5.12 -9.12 -0.02
C ASN A 41 -4.82 -9.96 -1.27
N ILE A 42 -4.52 -11.25 -1.07
CA ILE A 42 -4.05 -12.16 -2.11
C ILE A 42 -4.89 -13.44 -2.09
N THR A 43 -5.30 -13.89 -3.29
CA THR A 43 -5.80 -15.24 -3.51
C THR A 43 -4.77 -16.04 -4.32
N PHE A 44 -4.29 -17.15 -3.76
CA PHE A 44 -3.32 -18.03 -4.42
C PHE A 44 -3.62 -19.49 -4.05
N PRO A 45 -3.52 -20.50 -4.94
CA PRO A 45 -3.97 -21.86 -4.63
C PRO A 45 -3.42 -22.48 -3.33
N ARG A 46 -2.19 -22.11 -2.95
CA ARG A 46 -1.56 -22.46 -1.67
C ARG A 46 -0.75 -21.26 -1.18
N ARG A 47 -1.28 -20.45 -0.26
CA ARG A 47 -0.64 -19.21 0.20
C ARG A 47 0.74 -19.45 0.83
N GLY A 48 0.98 -20.65 1.36
CA GLY A 48 2.29 -21.06 1.85
C GLY A 48 3.39 -21.09 0.79
N HIS A 49 3.03 -21.12 -0.49
CA HIS A 49 4.00 -21.08 -1.59
C HIS A 49 4.40 -19.64 -1.97
N LEU A 50 3.79 -18.62 -1.35
CA LEU A 50 4.14 -17.23 -1.59
C LEU A 50 5.35 -16.83 -0.76
N ARG A 51 6.33 -16.21 -1.42
CA ARG A 51 7.34 -15.38 -0.77
C ARG A 51 7.00 -13.92 -1.02
N ILE A 52 6.91 -13.14 0.05
CA ILE A 52 6.54 -11.72 0.02
C ILE A 52 7.69 -10.91 0.61
N ALA A 53 8.15 -9.92 -0.14
CA ALA A 53 9.20 -9.02 0.30
C ALA A 53 8.88 -7.57 -0.09
N ILE A 54 9.39 -6.62 0.68
CA ILE A 54 9.35 -5.20 0.33
C ILE A 54 10.77 -4.66 0.19
N THR A 55 10.98 -3.77 -0.77
CA THR A 55 12.26 -3.06 -0.97
C THR A 55 12.04 -1.56 -0.84
N THR A 56 12.90 -0.91 -0.04
CA THR A 56 12.81 0.52 0.27
C THR A 56 13.42 1.38 -0.84
N PRO A 57 13.17 2.70 -0.85
CA PRO A 57 13.82 3.64 -1.76
C PRO A 57 15.35 3.64 -1.64
N GLU A 58 15.89 3.29 -0.46
CA GLU A 58 17.33 3.19 -0.19
C GLU A 58 17.89 1.79 -0.51
N ASN A 59 17.08 0.94 -1.16
CA ASN A 59 17.44 -0.39 -1.65
C ASN A 59 17.68 -1.43 -0.54
N THR A 60 17.06 -1.25 0.63
CA THR A 60 16.99 -2.28 1.68
C THR A 60 15.81 -3.21 1.42
N THR A 61 16.03 -4.53 1.39
CA THR A 61 14.94 -5.52 1.20
C THR A 61 14.63 -6.26 2.49
N SER A 62 13.35 -6.31 2.84
CA SER A 62 12.81 -7.12 3.94
C SER A 62 11.97 -8.27 3.41
N VAL A 63 12.32 -9.50 3.77
CA VAL A 63 11.45 -10.67 3.56
C VAL A 63 10.39 -10.69 4.65
N ILE A 64 9.15 -10.40 4.28
CA ILE A 64 8.00 -10.36 5.18
C ILE A 64 7.44 -11.77 5.39
N VAL A 65 7.35 -12.54 4.31
CA VAL A 65 6.93 -13.95 4.32
C VAL A 65 7.95 -14.76 3.52
N PRO A 66 8.73 -15.68 4.12
CA PRO A 66 9.75 -16.47 3.41
C PRO A 66 9.18 -17.67 2.61
N GLY A 67 7.89 -17.94 2.72
CA GLY A 67 7.25 -19.18 2.28
C GLY A 67 7.11 -20.20 3.43
N ARG A 68 5.98 -20.89 3.47
CA ARG A 68 5.62 -21.91 4.46
C ARG A 68 5.03 -23.11 3.73
N PRO A 69 5.84 -24.06 3.23
CA PRO A 69 5.41 -25.09 2.28
C PRO A 69 4.24 -25.98 2.75
N THR A 70 4.00 -26.06 4.05
CA THR A 70 2.91 -26.84 4.65
C THR A 70 1.60 -26.05 4.82
N ASP A 71 1.57 -24.76 4.51
CA ASP A 71 0.35 -23.93 4.55
C ASP A 71 -0.37 -23.97 3.21
N GLU A 72 -1.42 -24.81 3.15
CA GLU A 72 -2.15 -25.12 1.94
C GLU A 72 -3.41 -24.24 1.75
N GLU A 73 -3.71 -23.33 2.67
CA GLU A 73 -4.88 -22.45 2.57
C GLU A 73 -4.73 -21.44 1.41
N PRO A 74 -5.82 -21.07 0.71
CA PRO A 74 -5.71 -20.26 -0.50
C PRO A 74 -5.64 -18.74 -0.25
N ASP A 75 -6.39 -18.24 0.73
CA ASP A 75 -6.57 -16.80 0.92
C ASP A 75 -5.60 -16.23 1.96
N LEU A 76 -5.03 -15.08 1.63
CA LEU A 76 -4.15 -14.30 2.49
C LEU A 76 -4.60 -12.84 2.53
N ALA A 77 -5.37 -12.51 3.56
CA ALA A 77 -5.76 -11.14 3.91
C ALA A 77 -5.19 -10.83 5.29
N TRP A 78 -4.03 -10.16 5.36
CA TRP A 78 -3.32 -9.96 6.61
C TRP A 78 -2.43 -8.72 6.61
N THR A 79 -2.23 -8.14 7.79
CA THR A 79 -1.26 -7.06 8.04
C THR A 79 -0.03 -7.61 8.75
N PHE A 80 1.11 -7.56 8.06
CA PHE A 80 2.42 -7.87 8.60
C PHE A 80 3.12 -6.60 9.07
N MET A 81 4.19 -6.75 9.86
CA MET A 81 4.99 -5.63 10.35
C MET A 81 6.49 -5.97 10.30
N THR A 82 7.31 -4.98 10.01
CA THR A 82 8.78 -5.06 10.05
C THR A 82 9.38 -3.80 10.68
N ILE A 83 10.51 -3.99 11.36
CA ILE A 83 11.37 -2.93 11.93
C ILE A 83 12.74 -2.84 11.21
N HIS A 84 12.95 -3.61 10.14
CA HIS A 84 14.23 -3.64 9.43
C HIS A 84 14.62 -2.29 8.80
N HIS A 85 13.64 -1.39 8.64
CA HIS A 85 13.80 -0.09 7.98
C HIS A 85 13.89 1.06 8.97
N TRP A 86 14.25 0.76 10.22
CA TRP A 86 14.33 1.76 11.27
C TRP A 86 15.32 2.88 10.88
N GLY A 87 14.86 4.13 10.97
CA GLY A 87 15.64 5.32 10.64
C GLY A 87 15.80 5.60 9.14
N GLU A 88 15.30 4.76 8.25
CA GLU A 88 15.29 5.04 6.81
C GLU A 88 14.30 6.16 6.46
N ARG A 89 14.54 6.86 5.34
CA ARG A 89 13.55 7.82 4.82
C ARG A 89 12.35 7.09 4.24
N THR A 90 11.15 7.62 4.53
CA THR A 90 9.92 7.08 3.94
C THR A 90 9.73 7.48 2.48
N GLU A 91 10.29 8.62 2.07
CA GLU A 91 10.07 9.25 0.77
C GLU A 91 10.68 8.45 -0.39
N GLY A 92 9.92 8.33 -1.49
CA GLY A 92 10.34 7.63 -2.70
C GLY A 92 9.53 6.38 -2.99
N THR A 93 10.08 5.52 -3.84
CA THR A 93 9.38 4.34 -4.35
C THR A 93 9.65 3.12 -3.48
N TRP A 94 8.57 2.55 -2.94
CA TRP A 94 8.58 1.28 -2.24
C TRP A 94 8.08 0.19 -3.18
N LEU A 95 8.82 -0.91 -3.28
CA LEU A 95 8.49 -2.04 -4.13
C LEU A 95 7.91 -3.18 -3.28
N LEU A 96 6.81 -3.77 -3.73
CA LEU A 96 6.30 -5.04 -3.25
C LEU A 96 6.67 -6.14 -4.26
N HIS A 97 7.31 -7.19 -3.77
CA HIS A 97 7.63 -8.38 -4.53
C HIS A 97 6.79 -9.56 -4.01
N VAL A 98 6.07 -10.23 -4.92
CA VAL A 98 5.31 -11.44 -4.63
C VAL A 98 5.74 -12.55 -5.57
N GLU A 99 6.32 -13.61 -5.02
CA GLU A 99 6.96 -14.70 -5.77
C GLU A 99 6.28 -16.05 -5.47
N ASN A 100 6.04 -16.85 -6.52
CA ASN A 100 5.67 -18.25 -6.37
C ASN A 100 6.93 -19.11 -6.21
N THR A 101 7.15 -19.62 -5.00
CA THR A 101 8.31 -20.48 -4.68
C THR A 101 8.21 -21.90 -5.25
N HIS A 102 7.07 -22.28 -5.83
CA HIS A 102 6.82 -23.61 -6.40
C HIS A 102 6.30 -23.51 -7.84
N PRO A 103 7.13 -23.02 -8.80
CA PRO A 103 6.72 -22.80 -10.19
C PRO A 103 6.32 -24.09 -10.92
N HIS A 104 6.91 -25.23 -10.54
CA HIS A 104 6.64 -26.55 -11.12
C HIS A 104 5.20 -27.05 -10.89
N LEU A 105 4.46 -26.47 -9.93
CA LEU A 105 3.06 -26.81 -9.66
C LEU A 105 2.07 -26.04 -10.53
N ASN A 106 2.54 -25.15 -11.41
CA ASN A 106 1.72 -24.43 -12.39
C ASN A 106 0.57 -23.59 -11.77
N ASN A 107 0.76 -23.14 -10.53
CA ASN A 107 -0.16 -22.29 -9.80
C ASN A 107 0.00 -20.82 -10.24
N ALA A 108 -1.11 -20.11 -10.35
CA ALA A 108 -1.14 -18.66 -10.50
C ALA A 108 -2.16 -18.09 -9.51
N GLY A 109 -2.00 -16.82 -9.15
CA GLY A 109 -2.94 -16.14 -8.26
C GLY A 109 -3.05 -14.67 -8.58
N VAL A 110 -3.76 -13.96 -7.71
CA VAL A 110 -4.10 -12.55 -7.89
C VAL A 110 -3.77 -11.80 -6.61
N LEU A 111 -3.05 -10.69 -6.77
CA LEU A 111 -2.95 -9.64 -5.77
C LEU A 111 -4.10 -8.67 -6.03
N HIS A 112 -5.06 -8.62 -5.10
CA HIS A 112 -6.23 -7.75 -5.23
C HIS A 112 -5.91 -6.31 -4.84
N ASP A 113 -5.23 -6.16 -3.70
CA ASP A 113 -4.78 -4.88 -3.18
C ASP A 113 -3.66 -5.07 -2.15
N TRP A 114 -2.93 -3.97 -1.90
CA TRP A 114 -1.98 -3.87 -0.81
C TRP A 114 -1.79 -2.42 -0.38
N GLU A 115 -1.32 -2.23 0.85
CA GLU A 115 -0.98 -0.92 1.40
C GLU A 115 0.24 -1.00 2.32
N LEU A 116 0.93 0.12 2.44
CA LEU A 116 1.93 0.36 3.46
C LEU A 116 1.39 1.37 4.46
N LYS A 117 1.50 1.06 5.75
CA LYS A 117 1.39 2.04 6.83
C LYS A 117 2.78 2.27 7.43
N PHE A 118 3.15 3.53 7.54
CA PHE A 118 4.39 3.97 8.15
C PHE A 118 4.09 4.53 9.54
N HIS A 119 4.93 4.18 10.51
CA HIS A 119 4.93 4.74 11.85
C HIS A 119 6.31 5.26 12.18
N GLY A 120 6.38 6.45 12.75
CA GLY A 120 7.63 7.03 13.21
C GLY A 120 7.44 8.40 13.84
N THR A 121 8.53 9.14 13.98
CA THR A 121 8.49 10.49 14.56
C THR A 121 8.89 11.56 13.56
N ILE A 122 8.23 12.71 13.64
CA ILE A 122 8.65 13.94 13.00
C ILE A 122 9.45 14.78 14.00
N ASP A 123 10.45 15.52 13.50
CA ASP A 123 11.09 16.55 14.31
C ASP A 123 10.08 17.67 14.58
N THR A 124 10.26 18.35 15.71
CA THR A 124 9.34 19.33 16.31
C THR A 124 8.66 20.24 15.28
N ALA A 125 7.35 20.42 15.43
CA ALA A 125 6.55 21.26 14.55
C ALA A 125 7.16 22.67 14.43
N VAL A 126 7.47 23.08 13.20
CA VAL A 126 7.86 24.46 12.90
C VAL A 126 6.63 25.34 13.10
N GLN A 127 6.61 26.13 14.16
CA GLN A 127 5.63 27.20 14.36
C GLN A 127 6.29 28.50 13.90
N ASP A 128 5.70 29.20 12.92
CA ASP A 128 6.19 30.50 12.43
C ASP A 128 7.67 30.57 11.99
N GLY A 129 8.23 29.45 11.52
CA GLY A 129 9.62 29.40 11.05
C GLY A 129 10.65 29.23 12.16
N GLU A 130 10.23 29.02 13.41
CA GLU A 130 11.08 28.71 14.54
C GLU A 130 10.83 27.27 15.03
N VAL A 131 11.92 26.58 15.34
CA VAL A 131 11.89 25.22 15.88
C VAL A 131 11.59 25.36 17.37
N ASP A 132 10.37 25.05 17.80
CA ASP A 132 10.04 25.01 19.22
C ASP A 132 10.66 23.77 19.88
N SER A 133 11.91 23.94 20.32
CA SER A 133 12.68 22.91 21.04
C SER A 133 12.07 22.48 22.39
N SER A 134 10.99 23.14 22.85
CA SER A 134 10.27 22.73 24.06
C SER A 134 9.26 21.60 23.83
N ILE A 135 8.89 21.36 22.57
CA ILE A 135 8.04 20.25 22.15
C ILE A 135 8.96 19.09 21.77
N GLY A 136 8.67 17.87 22.21
CA GLY A 136 9.47 16.69 21.82
C GLY A 136 9.14 16.20 20.39
N PRO A 137 9.78 15.12 19.91
CA PRO A 137 9.37 14.45 18.68
C PRO A 137 7.89 14.09 18.73
N VAL A 138 7.19 14.33 17.62
CA VAL A 138 5.74 14.05 17.51
C VAL A 138 5.55 12.78 16.71
N CYS A 139 4.69 11.87 17.18
CA CYS A 139 4.37 10.67 16.42
C CYS A 139 3.64 11.02 15.12
N CYS A 140 3.98 10.34 14.04
CA CYS A 140 3.22 10.37 12.80
C CYS A 140 2.95 8.95 12.30
N ASP A 141 1.72 8.77 11.85
CA ASP A 141 1.23 7.58 11.17
C ASP A 141 0.55 8.00 9.87
N PHE A 142 0.90 7.37 8.75
CA PHE A 142 0.18 7.54 7.49
C PHE A 142 0.21 6.27 6.65
N PHE A 143 -0.74 6.15 5.72
CA PHE A 143 -0.86 5.01 4.81
C PHE A 143 -0.73 5.46 3.36
N VAL A 144 -0.11 4.60 2.55
CA VAL A 144 -0.04 4.73 1.10
C VAL A 144 -0.52 3.43 0.49
N ARG A 145 -1.36 3.55 -0.55
CA ARG A 145 -1.97 2.43 -1.26
C ARG A 145 -1.54 2.44 -2.71
N ASP A 146 -1.59 1.27 -3.33
CA ASP A 146 -1.41 1.16 -4.77
C ASP A 146 -2.45 2.03 -5.51
N SER A 147 -1.96 2.94 -6.36
CA SER A 147 -2.80 3.86 -7.14
C SER A 147 -3.65 3.12 -8.18
N ALA A 148 -3.31 1.86 -8.50
CA ALA A 148 -4.11 1.03 -9.39
C ALA A 148 -5.47 0.60 -8.80
N ALA A 149 -5.68 0.73 -7.48
CA ALA A 149 -6.88 0.27 -6.79
C ALA A 149 -7.94 1.36 -6.52
N ILE A 150 -7.69 2.64 -6.86
CA ILE A 150 -8.57 3.74 -6.45
C ILE A 150 -8.87 4.71 -7.60
N THR A 151 -9.91 4.41 -8.37
CA THR A 151 -10.76 5.44 -8.99
C THR A 151 -12.23 5.10 -8.82
N HIS A 152 -12.76 5.24 -7.61
CA HIS A 152 -14.17 5.60 -7.43
C HIS A 152 -14.21 7.09 -7.12
N SER A 153 -14.27 7.90 -8.19
CA SER A 153 -14.47 9.34 -8.13
C SER A 153 -15.87 9.62 -7.58
N THR A 154 -15.96 10.14 -6.37
CA THR A 154 -17.15 10.79 -5.86
C THR A 154 -17.41 12.08 -6.63
N THR A 155 -18.24 12.02 -7.68
CA THR A 155 -18.91 13.20 -8.22
C THR A 155 -20.41 13.01 -8.12
N LEU A 156 -20.97 13.32 -6.95
CA LEU A 156 -22.38 13.60 -6.77
C LEU A 156 -22.52 15.11 -6.49
N THR A 157 -22.56 15.90 -7.57
CA THR A 157 -23.00 17.29 -7.52
C THR A 157 -23.92 17.57 -8.71
N LEU A 158 -25.23 17.54 -8.40
CA LEU A 158 -26.29 18.36 -8.98
C LEU A 158 -26.46 18.39 -10.52
N ILE A 159 -26.97 17.31 -11.12
CA ILE A 159 -27.76 17.39 -12.36
C ILE A 159 -29.01 16.51 -12.25
N ASN A 160 -29.90 16.85 -11.32
CA ASN A 160 -31.26 16.29 -11.26
C ASN A 160 -32.30 17.40 -11.06
N LEU A 161 -32.29 18.40 -11.96
CA LEU A 161 -33.37 19.38 -12.04
C LEU A 161 -33.63 19.88 -13.47
N VAL A 162 -33.63 18.97 -14.47
CA VAL A 162 -34.14 19.32 -15.82
C VAL A 162 -35.09 18.26 -16.39
N LEU A 163 -35.22 17.07 -15.80
CA LEU A 163 -36.08 16.01 -16.38
C LEU A 163 -37.53 15.97 -15.85
N VAL A 164 -38.06 17.05 -15.28
CA VAL A 164 -39.47 17.14 -14.82
C VAL A 164 -40.32 18.12 -15.66
N LEU A 165 -39.76 18.79 -16.67
CA LEU A 165 -40.53 19.76 -17.49
C LEU A 165 -40.66 19.44 -18.99
N LEU A 166 -40.36 18.22 -19.45
CA LEU A 166 -40.56 17.83 -20.86
C LEU A 166 -41.45 16.59 -21.07
N PHE A 167 -42.27 16.21 -20.09
CA PHE A 167 -43.37 15.25 -20.31
C PHE A 167 -44.73 15.87 -19.98
N HIS A 168 -45.04 17.01 -20.60
CA HIS A 168 -46.41 17.51 -20.80
C HIS A 168 -46.48 18.21 -22.16
N ASN A 169 -46.38 17.44 -23.25
CA ASN A 169 -47.07 17.70 -24.53
C ASN A 169 -46.58 16.70 -25.57
N THR A 170 -47.40 15.70 -25.89
CA THR A 170 -47.81 15.29 -27.25
C THR A 170 -48.47 13.90 -27.20
N GLN A 171 -49.76 13.86 -26.85
CA GLN A 171 -50.87 13.44 -27.72
C GLN A 171 -52.19 13.79 -27.03
#